data_AF-A0A3C1D691-F1
#
_entry.id   AF-A0A3C1D691-F1
#
_cell.length_a   1.000
_cell.length_b   1.000
_cell.length_c   1.000
_cell.angle_alpha   90.00
_cell.angle_beta   90.00
_cell.angle_gamma   90.00
#
_symmetry.space_group_name_H-M   'P 1'
#
loop_
_entity.id
_entity.type
_entity.pdbx_description
1 polymer ?
#
loop_
_entity_poly.entity_id
_entity_poly.type
_entity_poly.pdbx_seq_one_letter_code
_entity_poly.pdbx_strand_id
1 'polypeptide(L)'
;MTDAAPLGVWSAPGRVNLIGEHTDYNDGFVLPFAIDARTAVAVAPRTDRLLRVRSSFDDSEASVAIADLDELFASPAPTSVPEWTTYPLGVAWALLRAAGDAATAAGLDLAIASSVPVGAGLSSSAAIECAVAVALNELWGADLSAKDLTRVGRTAENDAVGAPTGIMDQTASMLGQTDAAVFLDCR
;
A
#
# COMPACT_ATOMS: atom_id res chain seq x y z
N MET A 1 19.27 3.62 0.11
CA MET A 1 18.37 2.88 -0.80
C MET A 1 17.77 3.81 -1.87
N THR A 2 17.39 5.04 -1.53
CA THR A 2 17.13 6.09 -2.54
C THR A 2 18.45 6.62 -3.11
N ASP A 3 18.45 7.13 -4.36
CA ASP A 3 19.66 7.72 -4.98
C ASP A 3 19.84 9.21 -4.61
N ALA A 4 18.85 9.81 -3.94
CA ALA A 4 18.87 11.15 -3.40
C ALA A 4 18.36 11.19 -1.96
N ALA A 5 18.53 12.33 -1.27
CA ALA A 5 17.96 12.53 0.05
C ALA A 5 16.42 12.46 -0.02
N PRO A 6 15.76 11.67 0.86
CA PRO A 6 14.31 11.57 0.86
C PRO A 6 13.67 12.88 1.33
N LEU A 7 12.52 13.23 0.74
CA LEU A 7 11.67 14.34 1.18
C LEU A 7 11.01 14.06 2.53
N GLY A 8 10.73 12.79 2.79
CA GLY A 8 10.05 12.36 3.99
C GLY A 8 10.07 10.84 4.15
N VAL A 9 9.52 10.41 5.27
CA VAL A 9 9.29 9.01 5.59
C VAL A 9 7.85 8.87 6.07
N TRP A 10 7.10 8.00 5.42
CA TRP A 10 5.73 7.65 5.79
C TRP A 10 5.71 6.24 6.34
N SER A 11 4.73 5.93 7.20
CA SER A 11 4.66 4.61 7.79
C SER A 11 3.24 4.17 8.08
N ALA A 12 3.02 2.86 8.02
CA ALA A 12 1.77 2.23 8.45
C ALA A 12 2.06 0.97 9.28
N PRO A 13 1.24 0.68 10.29
CA PRO A 13 1.41 -0.50 11.13
C PRO A 13 0.90 -1.77 10.44
N GLY A 14 1.42 -2.92 10.85
CA GLY A 14 0.71 -4.19 10.68
C GLY A 14 -0.54 -4.25 11.55
N ARG A 15 -1.27 -5.36 11.49
CA ARG A 15 -2.49 -5.55 12.32
C ARG A 15 -2.65 -6.99 12.78
N VAL A 16 -3.33 -7.16 13.91
CA VAL A 16 -3.85 -8.45 14.37
C VAL A 16 -5.36 -8.35 14.44
N ASN A 17 -6.03 -9.43 14.09
CA ASN A 17 -7.47 -9.54 14.29
C ASN A 17 -7.76 -10.14 15.67
N LEU A 18 -8.61 -9.48 16.46
CA LEU A 18 -9.02 -10.03 17.76
C LEU A 18 -10.09 -11.12 17.59
N ILE A 19 -11.08 -10.87 16.71
CA ILE A 19 -12.19 -11.77 16.41
C ILE A 19 -12.86 -11.39 15.08
N GLY A 20 -13.46 -12.38 14.41
CA GLY A 20 -14.19 -12.18 13.15
C GLY A 20 -13.47 -12.74 11.91
N GLU A 21 -12.55 -13.70 12.08
CA GLU A 21 -11.85 -14.32 10.94
C GLU A 21 -12.81 -14.86 9.88
N HIS A 22 -12.45 -14.71 8.62
CA HIS A 22 -13.22 -15.19 7.46
C HIS A 22 -14.62 -14.57 7.29
N THR A 23 -14.92 -13.48 7.99
CA THR A 23 -16.20 -12.78 7.87
C THR A 23 -16.13 -11.49 7.06
N ASP A 24 -14.94 -10.94 6.86
CA ASP A 24 -14.72 -9.67 6.18
C ASP A 24 -15.06 -9.71 4.68
N TYR A 25 -14.80 -10.82 4.01
CA TYR A 25 -15.23 -11.06 2.62
C TYR A 25 -16.62 -11.69 2.50
N ASN A 26 -17.33 -11.88 3.62
CA ASN A 26 -18.68 -12.42 3.71
C ASN A 26 -19.65 -11.40 4.34
N ASP A 27 -19.37 -10.09 4.23
CA ASP A 27 -20.24 -9.01 4.70
C ASP A 27 -20.54 -9.07 6.22
N GLY A 28 -19.58 -9.59 7.01
CA GLY A 28 -19.71 -9.75 8.46
C GLY A 28 -19.06 -8.63 9.29
N PHE A 29 -18.80 -8.92 10.57
CA PHE A 29 -18.17 -7.98 11.51
C PHE A 29 -16.80 -8.47 11.93
N VAL A 30 -15.83 -7.56 11.98
CA VAL A 30 -14.47 -7.84 12.44
C VAL A 30 -14.01 -6.81 13.47
N LEU A 31 -13.08 -7.22 14.33
CA LEU A 31 -12.52 -6.37 15.38
C LEU A 31 -10.98 -6.43 15.42
N PRO A 32 -10.29 -5.95 14.39
CA PRO A 32 -8.84 -5.87 14.39
C PRO A 32 -8.29 -4.68 15.20
N PHE A 33 -6.99 -4.71 15.47
CA PHE A 33 -6.23 -3.58 15.99
C PHE A 33 -4.85 -3.52 15.34
N ALA A 34 -4.32 -2.31 15.19
CA ALA A 34 -2.97 -2.07 14.70
C ALA A 34 -1.92 -2.50 15.75
N ILE A 35 -0.78 -3.01 15.29
CA ILE A 35 0.35 -3.38 16.16
C ILE A 35 1.52 -2.40 16.05
N ASP A 36 2.47 -2.51 16.97
CA ASP A 36 3.66 -1.64 17.00
C ASP A 36 4.65 -1.89 15.86
N ALA A 37 4.60 -3.07 15.23
CA ALA A 37 5.42 -3.36 14.06
C ALA A 37 4.91 -2.56 12.85
N ARG A 38 5.82 -1.90 12.12
CA ARG A 38 5.47 -0.97 11.03
C ARG A 38 6.28 -1.22 9.77
N THR A 39 5.68 -0.85 8.65
CA THR A 39 6.39 -0.59 7.40
C THR A 39 6.62 0.91 7.28
N ALA A 40 7.84 1.29 6.91
CA ALA A 40 8.23 2.65 6.58
C ALA A 40 8.65 2.75 5.11
N VAL A 41 8.27 3.83 4.44
CA VAL A 41 8.71 4.16 3.09
C VAL A 41 9.37 5.54 3.10
N ALA A 42 10.65 5.58 2.74
CA ALA A 42 11.36 6.83 2.48
C ALA A 42 11.23 7.16 0.99
N VAL A 43 10.85 8.40 0.67
CA VAL A 43 10.55 8.79 -0.72
C VAL A 43 11.42 9.95 -1.15
N ALA A 44 12.10 9.80 -2.30
CA ALA A 44 12.85 10.87 -2.95
C ALA A 44 12.22 11.21 -4.32
N PRO A 45 12.20 12.49 -4.75
CA PRO A 45 11.56 12.88 -5.98
C PRO A 45 12.45 12.59 -7.19
N ARG A 46 11.84 12.33 -8.33
CA ARG A 46 12.50 12.14 -9.62
C ARG A 46 11.90 13.06 -10.68
N THR A 47 12.72 13.42 -11.66
CA THR A 47 12.31 14.31 -12.76
C THR A 47 11.89 13.56 -14.03
N ASP A 48 11.98 12.22 -14.05
CA ASP A 48 11.79 11.38 -15.23
C ASP A 48 10.45 10.61 -15.26
N ARG A 49 9.53 10.94 -14.34
CA ARG A 49 8.21 10.27 -14.19
C ARG A 49 8.29 8.75 -14.04
N LEU A 50 9.41 8.23 -13.53
CA LEU A 50 9.55 6.83 -13.16
C LEU A 50 9.20 6.63 -11.68
N LEU A 51 8.60 5.49 -11.36
CA LEU A 51 8.54 4.94 -10.02
C LEU A 51 9.60 3.86 -9.90
N ARG A 52 10.55 4.03 -8.98
CA ARG A 52 11.52 2.99 -8.65
C ARG A 52 11.30 2.52 -7.23
N VAL A 53 11.18 1.21 -7.04
CA VAL A 53 10.88 0.59 -5.76
C VAL A 53 12.04 -0.31 -5.34
N ARG A 54 12.52 -0.12 -4.11
CA ARG A 54 13.57 -0.91 -3.46
C ARG A 54 13.16 -1.27 -2.04
N SER A 55 13.66 -2.39 -1.53
CA SER A 55 13.41 -2.80 -0.15
C SER A 55 14.68 -3.09 0.64
N SER A 56 14.57 -3.17 1.96
CA SER A 56 15.63 -3.66 2.85
C SER A 56 15.57 -5.17 3.10
N PHE A 57 14.58 -5.87 2.53
CA PHE A 57 14.27 -7.27 2.83
C PHE A 57 14.35 -8.19 1.60
N ASP A 58 14.46 -7.61 0.40
CA ASP A 58 14.62 -8.29 -0.88
C ASP A 58 15.48 -7.42 -1.81
N ASP A 59 16.48 -8.03 -2.44
CA ASP A 59 17.45 -7.35 -3.32
C ASP A 59 16.87 -7.00 -4.70
N SER A 60 15.72 -7.57 -5.07
CA SER A 60 15.06 -7.23 -6.33
C SER A 60 14.47 -5.82 -6.29
N GLU A 61 14.49 -5.14 -7.43
CA GLU A 61 13.91 -3.80 -7.60
C GLU A 61 13.04 -3.76 -8.86
N ALA A 62 12.14 -2.77 -8.91
CA ALA A 62 11.38 -2.45 -10.11
C ALA A 62 11.51 -0.97 -10.42
N SER A 63 11.53 -0.62 -11.71
CA SER A 63 11.48 0.75 -12.20
C SER A 63 10.48 0.81 -13.35
N VAL A 64 9.37 1.52 -13.18
CA VAL A 64 8.24 1.55 -14.11
C VAL A 64 7.85 3.00 -14.38
N ALA A 65 7.57 3.36 -15.63
CA ALA A 65 7.05 4.69 -15.92
C ALA A 65 5.61 4.81 -15.43
N ILE A 66 5.24 5.95 -14.86
CA ILE A 66 3.87 6.19 -14.37
C ILE A 66 2.83 5.96 -15.49
N ALA A 67 3.17 6.30 -16.74
CA ALA A 67 2.30 6.12 -17.89
C ALA A 67 2.06 4.65 -18.27
N ASP A 68 2.93 3.73 -17.84
CA ASP A 68 2.86 2.32 -18.18
C ASP A 68 2.13 1.49 -17.10
N LEU A 69 1.68 2.12 -16.01
CA LEU A 69 1.01 1.42 -14.90
C LEU A 69 -0.30 0.74 -15.35
N ASP A 70 -1.08 1.38 -16.23
CA ASP A 70 -2.31 0.77 -16.76
C ASP A 70 -2.02 -0.46 -17.63
N GLU A 71 -0.90 -0.46 -18.38
CA GLU A 71 -0.47 -1.62 -19.16
C GLU A 71 0.05 -2.72 -18.24
N LEU A 72 0.88 -2.36 -17.24
CA LEU A 72 1.44 -3.30 -16.27
C LEU A 72 0.34 -4.06 -15.51
N PHE A 73 -0.74 -3.37 -15.13
CA PHE A 73 -1.87 -3.93 -14.39
C PHE A 73 -3.13 -4.12 -15.24
N ALA A 74 -2.96 -4.34 -16.55
CA ALA A 74 -4.04 -4.77 -17.44
C ALA A 74 -4.58 -6.16 -17.06
N SER A 75 -3.80 -6.95 -16.33
CA SER A 75 -4.19 -8.20 -15.70
C SER A 75 -3.56 -8.31 -14.30
N PRO A 76 -4.23 -8.94 -13.31
CA PRO A 76 -3.65 -9.16 -11.99
C PRO A 76 -2.40 -10.04 -12.03
N ALA A 77 -1.56 -9.91 -11.00
CA ALA A 77 -0.34 -10.69 -10.79
C ALA A 77 0.64 -10.66 -11.99
N PRO A 78 1.09 -9.46 -12.43
CA PRO A 78 2.02 -9.36 -13.55
C PRO A 78 3.36 -10.01 -13.20
N THR A 79 3.96 -10.69 -14.19
CA THR A 79 5.25 -11.39 -14.03
C THR A 79 6.44 -10.62 -14.62
N SER A 80 6.19 -9.44 -15.19
CA SER A 80 7.21 -8.55 -15.77
C SER A 80 8.01 -7.77 -14.72
N VAL A 81 7.56 -7.76 -13.46
CA VAL A 81 8.23 -7.16 -12.30
C VAL A 81 8.28 -8.17 -11.15
N PRO A 82 9.21 -8.03 -10.19
CA PRO A 82 9.23 -8.90 -9.00
C PRO A 82 7.91 -8.80 -8.22
N GLU A 83 7.42 -9.95 -7.72
CA GLU A 83 6.09 -10.05 -7.10
C GLU A 83 5.86 -9.03 -5.99
N TRP A 84 6.80 -8.87 -5.05
CA TRP A 84 6.62 -7.94 -3.93
C TRP A 84 6.52 -6.47 -4.38
N THR A 85 7.06 -6.11 -5.54
CA THR A 85 7.00 -4.74 -6.07
C THR A 85 5.60 -4.41 -6.60
N THR A 86 4.76 -5.41 -6.84
CA THR A 86 3.37 -5.22 -7.27
C THR A 86 2.51 -4.55 -6.21
N TYR A 87 2.81 -4.71 -4.91
CA TYR A 87 2.11 -4.00 -3.83
C TYR A 87 2.29 -2.46 -3.93
N PRO A 88 3.51 -1.90 -3.85
CA PRO A 88 3.70 -0.45 -3.95
C PRO A 88 3.36 0.12 -5.34
N LEU A 89 3.63 -0.61 -6.44
CA LEU A 89 3.27 -0.17 -7.79
C LEU A 89 1.75 -0.23 -8.03
N GLY A 90 1.07 -1.25 -7.50
CA GLY A 90 -0.38 -1.41 -7.56
C GLY A 90 -1.10 -0.31 -6.79
N VAL A 91 -0.55 0.15 -5.67
CA VAL A 91 -1.06 1.33 -4.95
C VAL A 91 -0.96 2.58 -5.79
N ALA A 92 0.18 2.83 -6.43
CA ALA A 92 0.33 3.95 -7.35
C ALA A 92 -0.71 3.92 -8.46
N TRP A 93 -0.89 2.75 -9.09
CA TRP A 93 -1.92 2.54 -10.11
C TRP A 93 -3.34 2.80 -9.60
N ALA A 94 -3.74 2.18 -8.50
CA ALA A 94 -5.08 2.31 -7.93
C ALA A 94 -5.38 3.75 -7.47
N LEU A 95 -4.38 4.44 -6.90
CA LEU A 95 -4.51 5.81 -6.42
C LEU A 95 -4.73 6.79 -7.57
N LEU A 96 -3.99 6.67 -8.68
CA LEU A 96 -4.20 7.53 -9.86
C LEU A 96 -5.62 7.41 -10.41
N ARG A 97 -6.17 6.20 -10.41
CA ARG A 97 -7.55 5.95 -10.84
C ARG A 97 -8.58 6.53 -9.88
N ALA A 98 -8.30 6.51 -8.58
CA ALA A 98 -9.16 7.12 -7.56
C ALA A 98 -9.12 8.66 -7.58
N ALA A 99 -7.95 9.25 -7.83
CA ALA A 99 -7.73 10.70 -7.85
C ALA A 99 -8.25 11.37 -9.13
N GLY A 100 -8.38 10.62 -10.24
CA GLY A 100 -8.99 11.09 -11.49
C GLY A 100 -8.10 11.99 -12.37
N ASP A 101 -6.94 12.44 -11.89
CA ASP A 101 -5.94 13.17 -12.69
C ASP A 101 -4.49 12.74 -12.33
N ALA A 102 -3.70 12.41 -13.35
CA ALA A 102 -2.29 12.04 -13.24
C ALA A 102 -1.32 13.22 -13.48
N ALA A 103 -1.84 14.42 -13.75
CA ALA A 103 -1.04 15.59 -14.09
C ALA A 103 -0.04 16.01 -13.00
N THR A 104 -0.39 15.80 -11.72
CA THR A 104 0.47 16.11 -10.57
C THR A 104 1.40 14.97 -10.17
N ALA A 105 1.25 13.78 -10.76
CA ALA A 105 2.04 12.61 -10.41
C ALA A 105 3.49 12.75 -10.89
N ALA A 106 4.39 13.06 -9.96
CA ALA A 106 5.83 13.10 -10.18
C ALA A 106 6.45 11.70 -10.03
N GLY A 107 7.60 11.48 -10.68
CA GLY A 107 8.39 10.27 -10.48
C GLY A 107 8.98 10.24 -9.06
N LEU A 108 9.17 9.04 -8.50
CA LEU A 108 9.58 8.83 -7.11
C LEU A 108 10.51 7.61 -6.98
N ASP A 109 11.52 7.74 -6.12
CA ASP A 109 12.22 6.60 -5.54
C ASP A 109 11.56 6.23 -4.22
N LEU A 110 11.12 4.99 -4.10
CA LEU A 110 10.46 4.41 -2.94
C LEU A 110 11.42 3.40 -2.30
N ALA A 111 11.93 3.72 -1.10
CA ALA A 111 12.77 2.83 -0.32
C ALA A 111 11.99 2.30 0.89
N ILE A 112 11.71 1.00 0.91
CA ILE A 112 10.80 0.38 1.88
C ILE A 112 11.58 -0.47 2.88
N ALA A 113 11.30 -0.27 4.16
CA ALA A 113 11.78 -1.12 5.24
C ALA A 113 10.60 -1.52 6.13
N SER A 114 10.56 -2.77 6.59
CA SER A 114 9.47 -3.24 7.44
C SER A 114 9.97 -4.08 8.59
N SER A 115 9.40 -3.83 9.77
CA SER A 115 9.53 -4.70 10.93
C SER A 115 8.33 -5.63 11.10
N VAL A 116 7.34 -5.58 10.20
CA VAL A 116 6.16 -6.48 10.23
C VAL A 116 6.61 -7.84 9.68
N PRO A 117 6.51 -8.93 10.47
CA PRO A 117 6.92 -10.25 10.01
C PRO A 117 6.11 -10.72 8.80
N VAL A 118 6.82 -11.08 7.72
CA VAL A 118 6.21 -11.63 6.50
C VAL A 118 5.64 -13.02 6.78
N GLY A 119 4.44 -13.30 6.27
CA GLY A 119 3.80 -14.61 6.36
C GLY A 119 3.26 -14.99 7.75
N ALA A 120 3.32 -14.09 8.73
CA ALA A 120 2.85 -14.35 10.09
C ALA A 120 1.36 -14.04 10.31
N GLY A 121 0.60 -13.73 9.26
CA GLY A 121 -0.81 -13.29 9.37
C GLY A 121 -0.97 -11.87 9.97
N LEU A 122 0.10 -11.08 9.97
CA LEU A 122 0.16 -9.73 10.56
C LEU A 122 -0.02 -8.59 9.55
N SER A 123 -0.47 -8.93 8.33
CA SER A 123 -0.77 -7.99 7.23
C SER A 123 0.41 -7.10 6.83
N SER A 124 1.57 -7.73 6.58
CA SER A 124 2.74 -7.03 6.06
C SER A 124 2.48 -6.38 4.70
N SER A 125 1.66 -6.99 3.84
CA SER A 125 1.23 -6.41 2.55
C SER A 125 0.44 -5.12 2.75
N ALA A 126 -0.63 -5.17 3.52
CA ALA A 126 -1.45 -4.00 3.81
C ALA A 126 -0.67 -2.86 4.48
N ALA A 127 0.32 -3.18 5.33
CA ALA A 127 1.22 -2.18 5.90
C ALA A 127 2.12 -1.50 4.83
N ILE A 128 2.63 -2.25 3.84
CA ILE A 128 3.31 -1.66 2.68
C ILE A 128 2.35 -0.77 1.90
N GLU A 129 1.16 -1.29 1.59
CA GLU A 129 0.18 -0.58 0.79
C GLU A 129 -0.24 0.74 1.43
N CYS A 130 -0.57 0.71 2.73
CA CYS A 130 -1.00 1.89 3.48
C CYS A 130 0.13 2.92 3.60
N ALA A 131 1.37 2.50 3.86
CA ALA A 131 2.50 3.41 3.97
C ALA A 131 2.76 4.14 2.64
N VAL A 132 2.67 3.41 1.51
CA VAL A 132 2.84 3.97 0.17
C VAL A 132 1.65 4.85 -0.21
N ALA A 133 0.41 4.43 0.10
CA ALA A 133 -0.80 5.19 -0.22
C ALA A 133 -0.79 6.56 0.46
N VAL A 134 -0.39 6.63 1.74
CA VAL A 134 -0.25 7.91 2.45
C VAL A 134 0.82 8.79 1.80
N ALA A 135 1.99 8.22 1.49
CA ALA A 135 3.08 8.97 0.86
C ALA A 135 2.66 9.56 -0.50
N LEU A 136 2.04 8.74 -1.35
CA LEU A 136 1.59 9.15 -2.68
C LEU A 136 0.44 10.15 -2.61
N ASN A 137 -0.51 9.97 -1.69
CA ASN A 137 -1.62 10.90 -1.50
C ASN A 137 -1.14 12.32 -1.19
N GLU A 138 -0.15 12.43 -0.30
CA GLU A 138 0.47 13.71 0.06
C GLU A 138 1.32 14.27 -1.09
N LEU A 139 2.24 13.47 -1.63
CA LEU A 139 3.22 13.94 -2.62
C LEU A 139 2.63 14.24 -4.00
N TRP A 140 1.53 13.57 -4.37
CA TRP A 140 0.80 13.86 -5.61
C TRP A 140 -0.38 14.82 -5.38
N GLY A 141 -0.67 15.19 -4.14
CA GLY A 141 -1.76 16.10 -3.79
C GLY A 141 -3.14 15.56 -4.18
N ALA A 142 -3.37 14.26 -3.97
CA ALA A 142 -4.58 13.56 -4.42
C ALA A 142 -5.82 13.82 -3.53
N ASP A 143 -5.64 14.43 -2.35
CA ASP A 143 -6.71 14.83 -1.41
C ASP A 143 -7.71 13.70 -1.07
N LEU A 144 -7.24 12.46 -1.04
CA LEU A 144 -8.04 11.30 -0.69
C LEU A 144 -8.13 11.16 0.83
N SER A 145 -9.32 10.83 1.34
CA SER A 145 -9.50 10.57 2.77
C SER A 145 -8.85 9.25 3.17
N ALA A 146 -8.60 9.06 4.47
CA ALA A 146 -8.09 7.79 4.98
C ALA A 146 -8.94 6.58 4.55
N LYS A 147 -10.27 6.75 4.45
CA LYS A 147 -11.19 5.69 3.96
C LYS A 147 -11.09 5.45 2.46
N ASP A 148 -10.67 6.44 1.69
CA ASP A 148 -10.42 6.24 0.26
C ASP A 148 -9.08 5.53 0.06
N LEU A 149 -8.09 5.83 0.89
CA LEU A 149 -6.81 5.11 0.89
C LEU A 149 -6.94 3.63 1.27
N THR A 150 -7.87 3.27 2.17
CA THR A 150 -8.13 1.84 2.44
C THR A 150 -8.68 1.12 1.21
N ARG A 151 -9.57 1.78 0.45
CA ARG A 151 -10.08 1.25 -0.82
C ARG A 151 -9.00 1.14 -1.88
N VAL A 152 -8.13 2.16 -1.99
CA VAL A 152 -6.96 2.13 -2.89
C VAL A 152 -6.08 0.92 -2.59
N GLY A 153 -5.74 0.69 -1.31
CA GLY A 153 -4.93 -0.48 -0.91
C GLY A 153 -5.63 -1.79 -1.25
N ARG A 154 -6.92 -1.94 -0.93
CA ARG A 154 -7.68 -3.15 -1.29
C ARG A 154 -7.76 -3.38 -2.80
N THR A 155 -7.95 -2.33 -3.59
CA THR A 155 -7.94 -2.41 -5.06
C THR A 155 -6.56 -2.82 -5.57
N ALA A 156 -5.47 -2.30 -4.99
CA ALA A 156 -4.13 -2.76 -5.32
C ALA A 156 -3.96 -4.26 -5.01
N GLU A 157 -4.34 -4.71 -3.82
CA GLU A 157 -4.17 -6.11 -3.41
C GLU A 157 -4.98 -7.08 -4.29
N ASN A 158 -6.24 -6.74 -4.59
CA ASN A 158 -7.11 -7.61 -5.38
C ASN A 158 -6.85 -7.54 -6.89
N ASP A 159 -6.74 -6.33 -7.45
CA ASP A 159 -6.78 -6.13 -8.90
C ASP A 159 -5.37 -6.05 -9.52
N ALA A 160 -4.36 -5.62 -8.75
CA ALA A 160 -2.97 -5.55 -9.20
C ALA A 160 -2.17 -6.79 -8.76
N VAL A 161 -2.19 -7.13 -7.47
CA VAL A 161 -1.47 -8.30 -6.93
C VAL A 161 -2.20 -9.61 -7.23
N GLY A 162 -3.54 -9.58 -7.30
CA GLY A 162 -4.36 -10.78 -7.52
C GLY A 162 -4.67 -11.57 -6.24
N ALA A 163 -4.46 -10.97 -5.07
CA ALA A 163 -4.71 -11.61 -3.78
C ALA A 163 -6.16 -11.31 -3.33
N PRO A 164 -7.02 -12.34 -3.14
CA PRO A 164 -8.44 -12.14 -2.83
C PRO A 164 -8.64 -11.80 -1.34
N THR A 165 -8.46 -10.53 -0.99
CA THR A 165 -8.56 -10.03 0.40
C THR A 165 -9.76 -9.09 0.62
N GLY A 166 -10.28 -9.10 1.85
CA GLY A 166 -11.27 -8.13 2.30
C GLY A 166 -10.63 -6.77 2.63
N ILE A 167 -11.43 -5.84 3.14
CA ILE A 167 -10.99 -4.46 3.46
C ILE A 167 -10.39 -4.34 4.88
N MET A 168 -10.42 -5.42 5.66
CA MET A 168 -10.08 -5.42 7.08
C MET A 168 -8.66 -4.91 7.33
N ASP A 169 -7.69 -5.41 6.56
CA ASP A 169 -6.27 -5.22 6.82
C ASP A 169 -5.87 -3.77 6.61
N GLN A 170 -6.24 -3.21 5.46
CA GLN A 170 -6.00 -1.81 5.13
C GLN A 170 -6.74 -0.90 6.12
N THR A 171 -7.97 -1.25 6.52
CA THR A 171 -8.74 -0.45 7.47
C THR A 171 -8.10 -0.41 8.85
N ALA A 172 -7.69 -1.56 9.39
CA ALA A 172 -7.02 -1.63 10.68
C ALA A 172 -5.67 -0.88 10.66
N SER A 173 -4.91 -1.02 9.58
CA SER A 173 -3.63 -0.35 9.40
C SER A 173 -3.78 1.18 9.31
N MET A 174 -4.77 1.66 8.54
CA MET A 174 -4.96 3.09 8.27
C MET A 174 -5.72 3.83 9.38
N LEU A 175 -6.71 3.20 10.01
CA LEU A 175 -7.63 3.83 10.95
C LEU A 175 -7.39 3.45 12.42
N GLY A 176 -6.39 2.60 12.69
CA GLY A 176 -6.02 2.22 14.04
C GLY A 176 -5.66 3.43 14.91
N GLN A 177 -6.02 3.37 16.19
CA GLN A 177 -5.68 4.37 17.19
C GLN A 177 -5.01 3.70 18.38
N THR A 178 -4.14 4.43 19.08
CA THR A 178 -3.53 3.98 20.32
C THR A 178 -4.62 3.59 21.33
N ASP A 179 -4.44 2.44 21.98
CA ASP A 179 -5.35 1.88 22.99
C ASP A 179 -6.78 1.60 22.50
N ALA A 180 -6.97 1.40 21.19
CA ALA A 180 -8.28 1.09 20.61
C ALA A 180 -8.25 -0.04 19.57
N ALA A 181 -9.33 -0.82 19.52
CA ALA A 181 -9.64 -1.70 18.41
C ALA A 181 -10.52 -0.96 17.38
N VAL A 182 -10.48 -1.43 16.13
CA VAL A 182 -11.31 -0.92 15.04
C VAL A 182 -12.47 -1.89 14.84
N PHE A 183 -13.67 -1.49 15.21
CA PHE A 183 -14.87 -2.25 14.87
C PHE A 183 -15.28 -1.94 13.44
N LEU A 184 -15.41 -2.97 12.61
CA LEU A 184 -15.74 -2.84 11.19
C LEU A 184 -16.96 -3.70 10.84
N ASP A 185 -17.93 -3.06 10.18
CA ASP A 185 -19.02 -3.70 9.44
C ASP A 185 -18.57 -3.77 7.98
N CYS A 186 -18.41 -4.97 7.44
CA CYS A 186 -17.79 -5.20 6.12
C CYS A 186 -18.78 -5.11 4.94
N ARG A 187 -20.03 -4.71 5.21
CA ARG A 187 -21.07 -4.39 4.21
C ARG A 187 -20.86 -3.05 3.51
#